data_AF-A0A373LYE7-F1
#
_entry.id   AF-A0A373LYE7-F1
#
_cell.length_a   1.000
_cell.length_b   1.000
_cell.length_c   1.000
_cell.angle_alpha   90.00
_cell.angle_beta   90.00
_cell.angle_gamma   90.00
#
_symmetry.space_group_name_H-M   'P 1'
#
loop_
_entity.id
_entity.type
_entity.pdbx_description
1 polymer ?
#
loop_
_entity_poly.entity_id
_entity_poly.type
_entity_poly.pdbx_seq_one_letter_code
_entity_poly.pdbx_strand_id
1 'polypeptide(L)'
;METDKCQFITDIMPIILPVVSAIVTLIISSVVQFVRDRQSNKQERVMAILNYKVLAYQDMYSALLQYRNYFMLFVDGGNEYKQNEDLEKFAPLESNTLMREKYNKNLLFISDDLKNKVEDTLAQGETLNNLGIALCQKDTRDLYFDAVPSSCETVINKIDECVNLIKQELLIKKL
;
A
#
# COMPACT_ATOMS: atom_id res chain seq x y z
N MET A 1 -68.69 -36.19 19.46
CA MET A 1 -68.03 -34.88 19.31
C MET A 1 -66.85 -34.69 20.28
N GLU A 2 -66.88 -35.22 21.51
CA GLU A 2 -65.71 -35.23 22.42
C GLU A 2 -64.68 -36.33 22.12
N THR A 3 -65.13 -37.51 21.70
CA THR A 3 -64.26 -38.65 21.35
C THR A 3 -63.40 -38.42 20.11
N ASP A 4 -63.92 -37.74 19.07
CA ASP A 4 -63.16 -37.40 17.86
C ASP A 4 -62.03 -36.38 18.13
N LYS A 5 -62.24 -35.46 19.08
CA LYS A 5 -61.21 -34.50 19.51
C LYS A 5 -60.07 -35.21 20.25
N CYS A 6 -60.40 -36.24 21.03
CA CYS A 6 -59.42 -36.99 21.81
C CYS A 6 -58.49 -37.81 20.88
N GLN A 7 -59.04 -38.48 19.86
CA GLN A 7 -58.26 -39.19 18.83
C GLN A 7 -57.38 -38.25 17.97
N PHE A 8 -57.88 -37.07 17.61
CA PHE A 8 -57.08 -36.10 16.86
C PHE A 8 -55.86 -35.62 17.67
N ILE A 9 -56.02 -35.44 18.99
CA ILE A 9 -54.94 -35.01 19.88
C ILE A 9 -53.92 -36.13 20.12
N THR A 10 -54.35 -37.39 20.28
CA THR A 10 -53.43 -38.51 20.58
C THR A 10 -52.70 -39.06 19.37
N ASP A 11 -53.33 -39.10 18.19
CA ASP A 11 -52.78 -39.85 17.05
C ASP A 11 -52.19 -38.94 15.95
N ILE A 12 -52.76 -37.73 15.77
CA ILE A 12 -52.42 -36.84 14.66
C ILE A 12 -51.51 -35.69 15.11
N MET A 13 -51.78 -35.10 16.27
CA MET A 13 -51.00 -33.97 16.83
C MET A 13 -49.50 -34.28 17.01
N PRO A 14 -49.08 -35.48 17.48
CA PRO A 14 -47.67 -35.82 17.64
C PRO A 14 -46.91 -35.97 16.31
N ILE A 15 -47.62 -36.12 15.18
CA ILE A 15 -47.03 -36.20 13.84
C ILE A 15 -46.94 -34.82 13.19
N ILE A 16 -47.96 -33.98 13.37
CA ILE A 16 -48.00 -32.63 12.77
C ILE A 16 -47.01 -31.68 13.45
N LEU A 17 -46.91 -31.71 14.78
CA LEU A 17 -46.10 -30.75 15.54
C LEU A 17 -44.60 -30.81 15.18
N PRO A 18 -43.96 -32.00 15.07
CA PRO A 18 -42.56 -32.10 14.66
C PRO A 18 -42.34 -31.66 13.21
N VAL A 19 -43.28 -31.94 12.31
CA VAL A 19 -43.20 -31.52 10.90
C VAL A 19 -43.24 -30.01 10.79
N VAL A 20 -44.18 -29.35 11.48
CA VAL A 20 -44.26 -27.88 11.52
C VAL A 20 -43.00 -27.29 12.13
N SER A 21 -42.50 -27.87 13.24
CA SER A 21 -41.26 -27.44 13.89
C SER A 21 -40.04 -27.57 12.96
N ALA A 22 -39.94 -28.67 12.22
CA ALA A 22 -38.84 -28.91 11.27
C ALA A 22 -38.87 -27.89 10.12
N ILE A 23 -40.06 -27.59 9.59
CA ILE A 23 -40.23 -26.58 8.52
C ILE A 23 -39.81 -25.20 9.03
N VAL A 24 -40.27 -24.79 10.22
CA VAL A 24 -39.91 -23.49 10.82
C VAL A 24 -38.39 -23.41 11.05
N THR A 25 -37.78 -24.48 11.57
CA THR A 25 -36.33 -24.55 11.81
C THR A 25 -35.55 -24.44 10.51
N LEU A 26 -35.99 -25.10 9.44
CA LEU A 26 -35.37 -25.01 8.11
C LEU A 26 -35.45 -23.60 7.54
N ILE A 27 -36.60 -22.93 7.65
CA ILE A 27 -36.78 -21.56 7.17
C ILE A 27 -35.85 -20.61 7.95
N ILE A 28 -35.85 -20.68 9.28
CA ILE A 28 -35.00 -19.84 10.13
C ILE A 28 -33.53 -20.08 9.81
N SER A 29 -33.11 -21.34 9.72
CA SER A 29 -31.73 -21.71 9.40
C SER A 29 -31.30 -21.19 8.03
N SER A 30 -32.19 -21.26 7.03
CA SER A 30 -31.93 -20.75 5.68
C SER A 30 -31.76 -19.23 5.67
N VAL A 31 -32.61 -18.50 6.40
CA VAL A 31 -32.50 -17.04 6.52
C VAL A 31 -31.19 -16.65 7.24
N VAL A 32 -30.84 -17.35 8.32
CA VAL A 32 -29.60 -17.11 9.06
C VAL A 32 -28.37 -17.40 8.18
N GLN A 33 -28.37 -18.51 7.44
CA GLN A 33 -27.30 -18.84 6.48
C GLN A 33 -27.18 -17.76 5.40
N PHE A 34 -28.29 -17.34 4.80
CA PHE A 34 -28.29 -16.28 3.79
C PHE A 34 -27.68 -14.97 4.30
N VAL A 35 -28.03 -14.56 5.52
CA VAL A 35 -27.45 -13.36 6.16
C VAL A 35 -25.96 -13.54 6.41
N ARG A 36 -25.55 -14.72 6.93
CA ARG A 36 -24.15 -15.03 7.23
C ARG A 36 -23.30 -15.04 5.97
N ASP A 37 -23.76 -15.69 4.90
CA ASP A 37 -23.04 -15.78 3.63
C ASP A 37 -22.89 -14.39 2.99
N ARG A 38 -23.92 -13.56 3.08
CA ARG A 38 -23.84 -12.17 2.61
C ARG A 38 -22.84 -11.34 3.40
N GLN A 39 -22.73 -11.54 4.72
CA GLN A 39 -21.71 -10.88 5.55
C GLN A 39 -20.31 -11.41 5.25
N SER A 40 -20.15 -12.73 5.11
CA SER A 40 -18.88 -13.37 4.75
C SER A 40 -18.35 -12.86 3.41
N ASN A 41 -19.20 -12.82 2.38
CA ASN A 41 -18.83 -12.31 1.06
C ASN A 41 -18.39 -10.83 1.09
N LYS A 42 -19.02 -10.02 1.97
CA LYS A 42 -18.59 -8.64 2.19
C LYS A 42 -17.23 -8.58 2.88
N GLN A 43 -17.03 -9.39 3.92
CA GLN A 43 -15.76 -9.45 4.65
C GLN A 43 -14.61 -9.90 3.74
N GLU A 44 -14.82 -10.92 2.92
CA GLU A 44 -13.83 -11.41 1.96
C GLU A 44 -13.41 -10.32 0.96
N ARG A 45 -14.38 -9.57 0.41
CA ARG A 45 -14.10 -8.43 -0.46
C ARG A 45 -13.31 -7.32 0.24
N VAL A 46 -13.67 -6.99 1.48
CA VAL A 46 -12.95 -5.99 2.28
C VAL A 46 -11.52 -6.46 2.57
N MET A 47 -11.34 -7.73 2.95
CA MET A 47 -10.01 -8.31 3.19
C MET A 47 -9.15 -8.33 1.93
N ALA A 48 -9.73 -8.63 0.76
CA ALA A 48 -9.01 -8.55 -0.51
C ALA A 48 -8.48 -7.13 -0.77
N ILE A 49 -9.32 -6.10 -0.56
CA ILE A 49 -8.92 -4.70 -0.70
C ILE A 49 -7.81 -4.34 0.29
N LEU A 50 -7.93 -4.76 1.55
CA LEU A 50 -6.89 -4.53 2.56
C LEU A 50 -5.57 -5.19 2.17
N ASN A 51 -5.60 -6.40 1.64
CA ASN A 51 -4.40 -7.08 1.14
C ASN A 51 -3.74 -6.32 -0.01
N TYR A 52 -4.53 -5.83 -0.99
CA TYR A 52 -3.99 -4.99 -2.07
C TYR A 52 -3.36 -3.70 -1.54
N LYS A 53 -3.98 -3.07 -0.53
CA LYS A 53 -3.38 -1.90 0.14
C LYS A 53 -2.03 -2.25 0.75
N VAL A 54 -1.95 -3.29 1.59
CA VAL A 54 -0.68 -3.68 2.22
C VAL A 54 0.41 -3.96 1.18
N LEU A 55 0.08 -4.67 0.10
CA LEU A 55 1.01 -4.95 -0.99
C LEU A 55 1.47 -3.67 -1.71
N ALA A 56 0.57 -2.73 -1.96
CA ALA A 56 0.91 -1.45 -2.59
C ALA A 56 1.86 -0.62 -1.72
N TYR A 57 1.63 -0.59 -0.40
CA TYR A 57 2.54 0.08 0.53
C TYR A 57 3.91 -0.58 0.60
N GLN A 58 3.99 -1.91 0.52
CA GLN A 58 5.26 -2.64 0.47
C GLN A 58 6.04 -2.40 -0.83
N ASP A 59 5.37 -2.37 -1.99
CA ASP A 59 5.98 -2.05 -3.28
C ASP A 59 6.49 -0.59 -3.29
N MET A 60 5.68 0.34 -2.76
CA MET A 60 6.09 1.75 -2.61
C MET A 60 7.27 1.92 -1.66
N TYR A 61 7.26 1.26 -0.50
CA TYR A 61 8.38 1.26 0.44
C TYR A 61 9.67 0.79 -0.24
N SER A 62 9.58 -0.33 -0.97
CA SER A 62 10.72 -0.92 -1.66
C SER A 62 11.25 0.01 -2.77
N ALA A 63 10.35 0.62 -3.54
CA ALA A 63 10.69 1.58 -4.60
C ALA A 63 11.38 2.82 -4.02
N LEU A 64 10.85 3.39 -2.93
CA LEU A 64 11.45 4.52 -2.22
C LEU A 64 12.86 4.20 -1.72
N LEU A 65 13.10 3.00 -1.18
CA LEU A 65 14.44 2.60 -0.74
C LEU A 65 15.41 2.45 -1.90
N GLN A 66 14.99 1.87 -3.03
CA GLN A 66 15.83 1.78 -4.23
C GLN A 66 16.19 3.18 -4.75
N TYR A 67 15.20 4.06 -4.79
CA TYR A 67 15.36 5.45 -5.20
C TYR A 67 16.32 6.21 -4.27
N ARG A 68 16.21 5.99 -2.95
CA ARG A 68 17.13 6.53 -1.94
C ARG A 68 18.55 6.04 -2.14
N ASN A 69 18.72 4.74 -2.37
CA ASN A 69 20.03 4.12 -2.55
C ASN A 69 20.79 4.73 -3.73
N TYR A 70 20.09 5.07 -4.81
CA TYR A 70 20.69 5.79 -5.93
C TYR A 70 21.31 7.13 -5.50
N PHE A 71 20.55 8.01 -4.83
CA PHE A 71 21.08 9.32 -4.41
C PHE A 71 22.18 9.18 -3.35
N MET A 72 22.11 8.15 -2.51
CA MET A 72 23.15 7.88 -1.52
C MET A 72 24.54 7.63 -2.12
N LEU A 73 24.64 7.21 -3.39
CA LEU A 73 25.92 7.02 -4.09
C LEU A 73 26.68 8.34 -4.26
N PHE A 74 25.98 9.48 -4.21
CA PHE A 74 26.53 10.82 -4.48
C PHE A 74 26.61 11.70 -3.23
N VAL A 75 26.38 11.12 -2.04
CA VAL A 75 26.52 11.82 -0.76
C VAL A 75 27.57 11.12 0.07
N ASP A 76 28.59 11.87 0.52
CA ASP A 76 29.67 11.30 1.32
C ASP A 76 29.23 11.21 2.78
N GLY A 77 29.02 9.98 3.25
CA GLY A 77 28.45 9.69 4.55
C GLY A 77 29.49 9.17 5.54
N GLY A 78 30.71 9.73 5.56
CA GLY A 78 31.75 9.40 6.55
C GLY A 78 32.07 7.90 6.72
N ASN A 79 31.67 7.07 5.76
CA ASN A 79 31.71 5.62 5.84
C ASN A 79 32.60 5.12 4.72
N GLU A 80 33.81 4.73 5.10
CA GLU A 80 34.87 4.20 4.24
C GLU A 80 34.49 2.93 3.46
N TYR A 81 33.37 2.28 3.81
CA TYR A 81 32.83 1.11 3.09
C TYR A 81 31.71 1.45 2.11
N LYS A 82 31.32 2.72 1.99
CA LYS A 82 30.25 3.16 1.10
C LYS A 82 30.77 3.18 -0.35
N GLN A 83 30.05 2.54 -1.26
CA GLN A 83 30.31 2.71 -2.69
C GLN A 83 29.87 4.10 -3.09
N ASN A 84 30.82 5.04 -3.14
CA ASN A 84 30.60 6.34 -3.72
C ASN A 84 30.78 6.24 -5.23
N GLU A 85 29.83 6.79 -5.99
CA GLU A 85 29.94 6.89 -7.43
C GLU A 85 30.59 8.21 -7.80
N ASP A 86 31.27 8.23 -8.94
CA ASP A 86 31.80 9.47 -9.50
C ASP A 86 30.63 10.41 -9.79
N LEU A 87 30.71 11.64 -9.27
CA LEU A 87 29.70 12.67 -9.50
C LEU A 87 29.56 13.00 -11.00
N GLU A 88 30.57 12.72 -11.83
CA GLU A 88 30.47 12.81 -13.29
C GLU A 88 29.47 11.82 -13.91
N LYS A 89 29.10 10.77 -13.17
CA LYS A 89 28.08 9.78 -13.58
C LYS A 89 26.69 10.11 -13.05
N PHE A 90 26.49 11.29 -12.48
CA PHE A 90 25.20 11.72 -11.96
C PHE A 90 24.14 11.85 -13.07
N ALA A 91 23.35 10.80 -13.24
CA ALA A 91 22.28 10.68 -14.24
C ALA A 91 20.95 10.18 -13.61
N PRO A 92 20.18 11.05 -12.94
CA PRO A 92 19.03 10.63 -12.13
C PRO A 92 17.79 10.23 -12.95
N LEU A 93 17.78 10.43 -14.26
CA LEU A 93 16.61 10.26 -15.13
C LEU A 93 16.01 8.86 -15.06
N GLU A 94 16.85 7.83 -15.12
CA GLU A 94 16.39 6.43 -15.07
C GLU A 94 15.77 6.11 -13.71
N SER A 95 16.44 6.48 -12.63
CA SER A 95 15.98 6.30 -11.25
C SER A 95 14.62 7.01 -11.01
N ASN A 96 14.49 8.25 -11.49
CA ASN A 96 13.24 9.02 -11.46
C ASN A 96 12.11 8.34 -12.23
N THR A 97 12.40 7.83 -13.42
CA THR A 97 11.42 7.14 -14.28
C THR A 97 10.91 5.88 -13.61
N LEU A 98 11.81 5.04 -13.08
CA LEU A 98 11.45 3.81 -12.36
C LEU A 98 10.60 4.12 -11.13
N MET A 99 10.94 5.15 -10.34
CA MET A 99 10.15 5.54 -9.18
C MET A 99 8.75 6.03 -9.58
N ARG A 100 8.64 6.80 -10.67
CA ARG A 100 7.36 7.30 -11.20
C ARG A 100 6.46 6.16 -11.70
N GLU A 101 7.03 5.15 -12.37
CA GLU A 101 6.28 3.95 -12.79
C GLU A 101 5.70 3.19 -11.58
N LYS A 102 6.51 3.00 -10.54
CA LYS A 102 6.10 2.37 -9.28
C LYS A 102 5.02 3.16 -8.56
N TYR A 103 5.14 4.48 -8.52
CA TYR A 103 4.13 5.38 -7.98
C TYR A 103 2.79 5.23 -8.72
N ASN A 104 2.80 5.36 -10.04
CA ASN A 104 1.59 5.29 -10.87
C ASN A 104 0.85 3.96 -10.72
N LYS A 105 1.59 2.85 -10.61
CA LYS A 105 1.03 1.51 -10.39
C LYS A 105 0.26 1.40 -9.07
N ASN A 106 0.72 2.08 -8.03
CA ASN A 106 0.21 1.94 -6.67
C ASN A 106 -0.72 3.09 -6.24
N LEU A 107 -0.87 4.12 -7.08
CA LEU A 107 -1.63 5.35 -6.82
C LEU A 107 -3.04 5.11 -6.29
N LEU A 108 -3.74 4.07 -6.78
CA LEU A 108 -5.11 3.78 -6.36
C LEU A 108 -5.23 3.35 -4.89
N PHE A 109 -4.15 2.81 -4.31
CA PHE A 109 -4.20 2.07 -3.06
C PHE A 109 -3.56 2.79 -1.88
N ILE A 110 -2.76 3.84 -2.14
CA ILE A 110 -2.09 4.64 -1.13
C ILE A 110 -2.92 5.85 -0.68
N SER A 111 -2.65 6.35 0.53
CA SER A 111 -3.28 7.55 1.09
C SER A 111 -2.95 8.80 0.30
N ASP A 112 -3.84 9.80 0.34
CA ASP A 112 -3.60 11.08 -0.33
C ASP A 112 -2.42 11.85 0.28
N ASP A 113 -2.19 11.71 1.59
CA ASP A 113 -1.01 12.28 2.26
C ASP A 113 0.29 11.69 1.71
N LEU A 114 0.34 10.37 1.52
CA LEU A 114 1.50 9.72 0.92
C LEU A 114 1.68 10.10 -0.55
N LYS A 115 0.59 10.27 -1.31
CA LYS A 115 0.65 10.76 -2.69
C LYS A 115 1.32 12.11 -2.77
N ASN A 116 0.83 13.07 -2.00
CA ASN A 116 1.35 14.44 -2.01
C ASN A 116 2.85 14.46 -1.68
N LYS A 117 3.27 13.69 -0.66
CA LYS A 117 4.70 13.60 -0.30
C LYS A 117 5.56 12.93 -1.37
N VAL A 118 5.05 11.87 -2.00
CA VAL A 118 5.78 11.19 -3.09
C VAL A 118 5.88 12.08 -4.32
N GLU A 119 4.82 12.82 -4.67
CA GLU A 119 4.83 13.79 -5.76
C GLU A 119 5.83 14.91 -5.51
N ASP A 120 5.86 15.47 -4.30
CA ASP A 120 6.87 16.45 -3.90
C ASP A 120 8.29 15.89 -4.00
N THR A 121 8.49 14.63 -3.63
CA THR A 121 9.78 13.95 -3.72
C THR A 121 10.21 13.78 -5.19
N LEU A 122 9.30 13.30 -6.04
CA LEU A 122 9.53 13.14 -7.47
C LEU A 122 9.83 14.47 -8.15
N ALA A 123 9.13 15.56 -7.79
CA ALA A 123 9.40 16.89 -8.33
C ALA A 123 10.82 17.37 -8.00
N GLN A 124 11.30 17.13 -6.78
CA GLN A 124 12.70 17.43 -6.43
C GLN A 124 13.69 16.57 -7.22
N GLY A 125 13.40 15.27 -7.36
CA GLY A 125 14.16 14.36 -8.21
C GLY A 125 14.23 14.81 -9.67
N GLU A 126 13.13 15.31 -10.22
CA GLU A 126 13.08 15.83 -11.58
C GLU A 126 13.90 17.12 -11.74
N THR A 127 13.95 17.94 -10.70
CA THR A 127 14.82 19.12 -10.68
C THR A 127 16.30 18.71 -10.79
N LEU A 128 16.67 17.57 -10.20
CA LEU A 128 18.01 16.98 -10.33
C LEU A 128 18.31 16.44 -11.73
N ASN A 129 17.32 16.13 -12.58
CA ASN A 129 17.59 15.80 -13.98
C ASN A 129 18.25 16.98 -14.70
N ASN A 130 17.77 18.20 -14.43
CA ASN A 130 18.35 19.41 -15.00
C ASN A 130 19.79 19.62 -14.51
N LEU A 131 20.06 19.28 -13.24
CA LEU A 131 21.41 19.28 -12.69
C LEU A 131 22.31 18.27 -13.41
N GLY A 132 21.84 17.04 -13.63
CA GLY A 132 22.57 16.04 -14.42
C GLY A 132 22.90 16.52 -15.84
N ILE A 133 21.94 17.16 -16.51
CA ILE A 133 22.16 17.78 -17.84
C ILE A 133 23.23 18.89 -17.78
N ALA A 134 23.19 19.74 -16.76
CA ALA A 134 24.16 20.83 -16.59
C ALA A 134 25.59 20.34 -16.35
N LEU A 135 25.77 19.19 -15.69
CA LEU A 135 27.08 18.58 -15.45
C LEU A 135 27.71 17.98 -16.73
N CYS A 136 26.87 17.59 -17.70
CA CYS A 136 27.35 17.14 -19.01
C CYS A 136 27.94 18.30 -19.84
N GLN A 137 27.60 19.55 -19.56
CA GLN A 137 28.11 20.72 -20.27
C GLN A 137 29.45 21.17 -19.65
N LYS A 138 30.50 21.20 -20.49
CA LYS A 138 31.87 21.52 -20.03
C LYS A 138 31.99 22.89 -19.37
N ASP A 139 31.17 23.84 -19.79
CA ASP A 139 31.28 25.25 -19.39
C ASP A 139 30.62 25.51 -18.03
N THR A 140 29.76 24.60 -17.57
CA THR A 140 28.97 24.75 -16.34
C THR A 140 29.26 23.67 -15.30
N ARG A 141 30.03 22.64 -15.64
CA ARG A 141 30.32 21.49 -14.76
C ARG A 141 30.82 21.92 -13.38
N ASP A 142 31.88 22.74 -13.34
CA ASP A 142 32.54 23.13 -12.09
C ASP A 142 31.64 24.02 -11.21
N LEU A 143 30.67 24.72 -11.80
CA LEU A 143 29.73 25.59 -11.06
C LEU A 143 28.68 24.78 -10.28
N TYR A 144 28.38 23.57 -10.73
CA TYR A 144 27.26 22.76 -10.22
C TYR A 144 27.71 21.48 -9.52
N PHE A 145 28.98 21.10 -9.64
CA PHE A 145 29.54 19.88 -9.06
C PHE A 145 29.34 19.82 -7.53
N ASP A 146 29.61 20.94 -6.85
CA ASP A 146 29.46 21.06 -5.38
C ASP A 146 27.99 21.04 -4.92
N ALA A 147 27.03 21.28 -5.82
CA ALA A 147 25.61 21.27 -5.50
C ALA A 147 24.99 19.86 -5.51
N VAL A 148 25.67 18.87 -6.10
CA VAL A 148 25.14 17.50 -6.23
C VAL A 148 24.90 16.85 -4.85
N PRO A 149 25.84 16.85 -3.90
CA PRO A 149 25.64 16.17 -2.62
C PRO A 149 24.47 16.78 -1.81
N SER A 150 24.42 18.10 -1.67
CA SER A 150 23.36 18.79 -0.92
C SER A 150 21.98 18.59 -1.55
N SER A 151 21.92 18.53 -2.87
CA SER A 151 20.67 18.30 -3.60
C SER A 151 20.22 16.84 -3.45
N CYS A 152 21.15 15.88 -3.45
CA CYS A 152 20.87 14.47 -3.15
C CYS A 152 20.38 14.28 -1.70
N GLU A 153 21.00 14.95 -0.72
CA GLU A 153 20.54 14.93 0.68
C GLU A 153 19.09 15.43 0.83
N THR A 154 18.73 16.48 0.10
CA THR A 154 17.36 17.03 0.11
C THR A 154 16.35 15.98 -0.35
N VAL A 155 16.65 15.24 -1.42
CA VAL A 155 15.77 14.17 -1.91
C VAL A 155 15.75 12.99 -0.93
N ILE A 156 16.90 12.59 -0.38
CA ILE A 156 16.98 11.52 0.63
C ILE A 156 16.10 11.83 1.85
N ASN A 157 16.16 13.06 2.37
CA ASN A 157 15.34 13.49 3.51
C ASN A 157 13.84 13.39 3.20
N LYS A 158 13.41 13.82 2.02
CA LYS A 158 12.01 13.67 1.57
C LYS A 158 11.60 12.21 1.42
N ILE A 159 12.49 11.36 0.92
CA ILE A 159 12.24 9.91 0.87
C ILE A 159 12.07 9.35 2.28
N ASP A 160 12.93 9.74 3.23
CA ASP A 160 12.85 9.28 4.61
C ASP A 160 11.54 9.72 5.30
N GLU A 161 11.00 10.89 4.96
CA GLU A 161 9.66 11.31 5.36
C GLU A 161 8.56 10.39 4.81
N CYS A 162 8.60 10.08 3.50
CA CYS A 162 7.66 9.15 2.86
C CYS A 162 7.72 7.75 3.51
N VAL A 163 8.93 7.24 3.76
CA VAL A 163 9.16 5.95 4.41
C VAL A 163 8.60 5.93 5.83
N ASN A 164 8.79 7.01 6.59
CA ASN A 164 8.25 7.14 7.93
C ASN A 164 6.71 7.18 7.92
N LEU A 165 6.10 7.86 6.95
CA LEU A 165 4.65 7.89 6.79
C LEU A 165 4.10 6.49 6.47
N ILE A 166 4.74 5.75 5.56
CA ILE A 166 4.36 4.36 5.26
C ILE A 166 4.40 3.50 6.52
N LYS A 167 5.46 3.60 7.33
CA LYS A 167 5.57 2.85 8.59
C LYS A 167 4.44 3.21 9.56
N GLN A 168 4.11 4.49 9.68
CA GLN A 168 3.00 4.96 10.52
C GLN A 168 1.65 4.42 10.05
N GLU A 169 1.35 4.52 8.77
CA GLU A 169 0.08 4.08 8.19
C GLU A 169 -0.08 2.55 8.23
N LEU A 170 1.03 1.80 8.16
CA LEU A 170 1.04 0.35 8.38
C LEU A 170 1.11 -0.05 9.87
N LEU A 171 1.11 0.91 10.80
CA LEU A 171 1.23 0.68 12.24
C LEU A 171 2.50 -0.09 12.65
N ILE A 172 3.57 0.03 11.86
CA ILE A 172 4.89 -0.52 12.16
C ILE A 172 5.58 0.49 13.09
N LYS A 173 5.63 0.19 14.39
CA LYS A 173 6.25 1.05 15.41
C LYS A 173 7.67 1.48 15.02
N LYS A 174 8.03 2.73 15.33
CA LYS A 174 9.44 3.11 15.53
C LYS A 174 9.98 2.26 16.68
N LEU A 175 10.89 1.33 16.37
CA LEU A 175 11.77 0.72 17.36
C LEU A 175 12.74 1.78 17.88
#